data_AF-K1JUG6-F1
#
_entry.id   AF-K1JUG6-F1
#
_cell.length_a   1.000
_cell.length_b   1.000
_cell.length_c   1.000
_cell.angle_alpha   90.00
_cell.angle_beta   90.00
_cell.angle_gamma   90.00
#
_symmetry.space_group_name_H-M   'P 1'
#
loop_
_entity.id
_entity.type
_entity.pdbx_description
1 polymer ?
#
loop_
_entity_poly.entity_id
_entity_poly.type
_entity_poly.pdbx_seq_one_letter_code
_entity_poly.pdbx_strand_id
1 'polypeptide(L)'
;KEHTKLAELSKLNTPLLKCYLMGDELRHLWSLGTRGQAIALVMDWIHRATHSRIKPLVDFGKNLRRYVQGIIAAADFKINTSVLEGVNNKIKQIKRRAYGFRDDLYFFLKVKAAFHGLPR
;
A
#
# COMPACT_ATOMS: atom_id res chain seq x y z
N LYS A 1 28.08 29.08 -16.72
CA LYS A 1 28.48 27.87 -15.96
C LYS A 1 27.44 27.46 -14.89
N GLU A 2 26.68 28.38 -14.30
CA GLU A 2 25.62 28.02 -13.32
C GLU A 2 24.33 27.47 -13.96
N HIS A 3 23.88 28.03 -15.08
CA HIS A 3 22.69 27.53 -15.80
C HIS A 3 22.83 26.08 -16.29
N THR A 4 24.03 25.67 -16.69
CA THR A 4 24.32 24.27 -17.08
C THR A 4 24.25 23.33 -15.88
N LYS A 5 24.72 23.77 -14.71
CA LYS A 5 24.69 22.99 -13.46
C LYS A 5 23.28 22.82 -12.91
N LEU A 6 22.45 23.87 -12.99
CA LEU A 6 21.03 23.82 -12.63
C LEU A 6 20.21 22.93 -13.58
N ALA A 7 20.49 22.99 -14.89
CA ALA A 7 19.83 22.13 -15.87
C ALA A 7 20.21 20.65 -15.70
N GLU A 8 21.47 20.34 -15.36
CA GLU A 8 21.91 18.99 -15.04
C GLU A 8 21.30 18.46 -13.73
N LEU A 9 21.28 19.28 -12.68
CA LEU A 9 20.61 18.94 -11.41
C LEU A 9 19.09 18.74 -11.60
N SER A 10 18.45 19.57 -12.42
CA SER A 10 17.03 19.43 -12.76
C SER A 10 16.77 18.13 -13.53
N LYS A 11 17.63 17.77 -14.50
CA LYS A 11 17.56 16.47 -15.21
C LYS A 11 17.76 15.28 -14.27
N LEU A 12 18.72 15.34 -13.34
CA LEU A 12 18.92 14.29 -12.34
C LEU A 12 17.74 14.16 -11.37
N ASN A 13 17.06 15.28 -11.07
CA ASN A 13 15.92 15.30 -10.15
C ASN A 13 14.59 14.97 -10.83
N THR A 14 14.54 14.93 -12.17
CA THR A 14 13.30 14.67 -12.92
C THR A 14 12.71 13.28 -12.66
N PRO A 15 13.51 12.18 -12.63
CA PRO A 15 12.99 10.86 -12.26
C PRO A 15 12.48 10.81 -10.83
N LEU A 16 13.16 11.47 -9.90
CA LEU A 16 12.77 11.51 -8.49
C LEU A 16 11.46 12.28 -8.31
N LEU A 17 11.36 13.47 -8.90
CA LEU A 17 10.13 14.26 -8.91
C LEU A 17 8.96 13.48 -9.52
N LYS A 18 9.19 12.76 -10.63
CA LYS A 18 8.17 11.91 -11.25
C LYS A 18 7.72 10.78 -10.32
N CYS A 19 8.64 10.12 -9.61
CA CYS A 19 8.30 9.14 -8.59
C CYS A 19 7.44 9.75 -7.47
N TYR A 20 7.80 10.93 -6.97
CA TYR A 20 7.02 11.62 -5.93
C TYR A 20 5.61 11.95 -6.39
N LEU A 21 5.46 12.55 -7.58
CA LEU A 21 4.16 12.91 -8.14
C LEU A 21 3.28 11.67 -8.37
N MET A 22 3.85 10.62 -8.96
CA MET A 22 3.11 9.37 -9.19
C MET A 22 2.75 8.66 -7.88
N GLY A 23 3.60 8.75 -6.85
CA GLY A 23 3.29 8.22 -5.52
C GLY A 23 2.19 8.98 -4.81
N ASP A 24 2.12 10.30 -4.99
CA ASP A 24 1.05 11.13 -4.42
C ASP A 24 -0.29 10.93 -5.14
N GLU A 25 -0.27 10.86 -6.47
CA GLU A 25 -1.42 10.50 -7.29
C GLU A 25 -2.02 9.15 -6.87
N LEU A 26 -1.14 8.18 -6.57
CA LEU A 26 -1.57 6.89 -6.06
C LEU A 26 -2.38 7.09 -4.77
N ARG A 27 -1.95 7.85 -3.76
CA ARG A 27 -2.72 8.04 -2.51
C ARG A 27 -4.16 8.51 -2.74
N HIS A 28 -4.38 9.37 -3.73
CA HIS A 28 -5.70 9.89 -4.06
C HIS A 28 -6.64 8.84 -4.67
N LEU A 29 -6.11 7.77 -5.24
CA LEU A 29 -6.89 6.71 -5.86
C LEU A 29 -7.85 6.00 -4.88
N TRP A 30 -7.51 5.98 -3.58
CA TRP A 30 -8.35 5.39 -2.52
C TRP A 30 -9.48 6.32 -2.06
N SER A 31 -9.48 7.58 -2.49
CA SER A 31 -10.48 8.58 -2.13
C SER A 31 -11.54 8.82 -3.19
N LEU A 32 -11.35 8.29 -4.40
CA LEU A 32 -12.12 8.67 -5.59
C LEU A 32 -13.05 7.55 -6.05
N GLY A 33 -14.33 7.75 -5.76
CA GLY A 33 -15.38 7.44 -6.74
C GLY A 33 -15.94 6.02 -6.79
N THR A 34 -16.65 5.76 -7.87
CA THR A 34 -17.34 4.48 -8.14
C THR A 34 -16.37 3.43 -8.69
N ARG A 35 -16.77 2.15 -8.66
CA ARG A 35 -16.00 1.01 -9.19
C ARG A 35 -15.38 1.27 -10.58
N GLY A 36 -16.15 1.87 -11.49
CA GLY A 36 -15.68 2.18 -12.85
C GLY A 36 -14.56 3.20 -12.89
N GLN A 37 -14.63 4.23 -12.04
CA GLN A 37 -13.60 5.25 -11.91
C GLN A 37 -12.32 4.67 -11.32
N ALA A 38 -12.42 3.83 -10.29
CA ALA A 38 -11.29 3.13 -9.70
C ALA A 38 -10.57 2.24 -10.74
N ILE A 39 -11.31 1.49 -11.55
CA ILE A 39 -10.73 0.66 -12.63
C ILE A 39 -9.96 1.54 -13.61
N ALA A 40 -10.57 2.60 -14.13
CA ALA A 40 -9.96 3.48 -15.11
C ALA A 40 -8.67 4.11 -14.58
N LEU A 41 -8.72 4.67 -13.36
CA LEU A 41 -7.58 5.34 -12.72
C LEU A 41 -6.42 4.36 -12.46
N VAL A 42 -6.70 3.16 -11.92
CA VAL A 42 -5.65 2.18 -11.62
C VAL A 42 -4.97 1.68 -12.88
N MET A 43 -5.75 1.39 -13.93
CA MET A 43 -5.19 0.88 -15.18
C MET A 43 -4.36 1.94 -15.90
N ASP A 44 -4.83 3.18 -15.94
CA ASP A 44 -4.10 4.33 -16.48
C ASP A 44 -2.81 4.60 -15.71
N TRP A 45 -2.86 4.57 -14.37
CA TRP A 45 -1.67 4.72 -13.53
C TRP A 45 -0.64 3.61 -13.79
N ILE A 46 -1.05 2.35 -13.87
CA ILE A 46 -0.18 1.21 -14.19
C ILE A 46 0.43 1.38 -15.58
N HIS A 47 -0.35 1.84 -16.56
CA HIS A 47 0.15 2.11 -17.90
C HIS A 47 1.26 3.17 -17.87
N ARG A 48 1.03 4.32 -17.22
CA ARG A 48 2.06 5.36 -17.09
C ARG A 48 3.29 4.88 -16.32
N ALA A 49 3.12 4.09 -15.27
CA ALA A 49 4.21 3.58 -14.45
C ALA A 49 5.11 2.62 -15.25
N THR A 50 4.50 1.70 -16.00
CA THR A 50 5.21 0.73 -16.84
C THR A 50 5.90 1.36 -18.06
N HIS A 51 5.40 2.49 -18.56
CA HIS A 51 6.01 3.26 -19.66
C HIS A 51 6.94 4.39 -19.20
N SER A 52 7.12 4.56 -17.88
CA SER A 52 7.90 5.67 -17.32
C SER A 52 9.41 5.60 -17.60
N ARG A 53 9.93 4.43 -17.99
CA ARG A 53 11.36 4.07 -18.09
C ARG A 53 12.15 4.22 -16.77
N ILE A 54 11.45 4.42 -15.65
CA ILE A 54 12.04 4.52 -14.32
C ILE A 54 11.87 3.16 -13.66
N LYS A 55 12.97 2.39 -13.53
CA LYS A 55 12.94 0.99 -13.05
C LYS A 55 12.08 0.79 -11.78
N PRO A 56 12.23 1.61 -10.71
CA PRO A 56 11.37 1.50 -9.53
C PRO A 56 9.87 1.62 -9.81
N LEU A 57 9.46 2.56 -10.68
CA LEU A 57 8.05 2.75 -11.05
C LEU A 57 7.54 1.61 -11.93
N VAL A 58 8.36 1.11 -12.85
CA VAL A 58 8.01 -0.03 -13.70
C VAL A 58 7.78 -1.28 -12.86
N ASP A 59 8.71 -1.58 -11.94
CA ASP A 59 8.63 -2.74 -11.06
C ASP A 59 7.43 -2.61 -10.11
N PHE A 60 7.19 -1.42 -9.57
CA PHE A 60 6.01 -1.15 -8.75
C PHE A 60 4.70 -1.32 -9.53
N GLY A 61 4.60 -0.78 -10.76
CA GLY A 61 3.41 -0.92 -11.61
C GLY A 61 3.10 -2.38 -11.94
N LYS A 62 4.12 -3.20 -12.21
CA LYS A 62 3.98 -4.65 -12.41
C LYS A 62 3.45 -5.37 -11.15
N ASN A 63 3.95 -4.98 -9.97
CA ASN A 63 3.47 -5.53 -8.71
C ASN A 63 2.04 -5.09 -8.41
N LEU A 64 1.71 -3.81 -8.59
CA LEU A 64 0.39 -3.24 -8.36
C LEU A 64 -0.67 -3.94 -9.22
N ARG A 65 -0.34 -4.30 -10.47
CA ARG A 65 -1.22 -5.04 -11.38
C ARG A 65 -1.80 -6.32 -10.77
N ARG A 66 -1.05 -7.01 -9.89
CA ARG A 66 -1.51 -8.23 -9.21
C ARG A 66 -2.58 -7.96 -8.15
N TYR A 67 -2.62 -6.74 -7.61
CA TYR A 67 -3.53 -6.34 -6.52
C TYR A 67 -4.72 -5.50 -7.00
N VAL A 68 -4.87 -5.28 -8.31
CA VAL A 68 -5.93 -4.44 -8.90
C VAL A 68 -7.31 -4.84 -8.41
N GLN A 69 -7.61 -6.14 -8.30
CA GLN A 69 -8.90 -6.61 -7.81
C GLN A 69 -9.19 -6.16 -6.36
N GLY A 70 -8.16 -6.16 -5.50
CA GLY A 70 -8.30 -5.66 -4.13
C GLY A 70 -8.52 -4.14 -4.07
N ILE A 71 -7.89 -3.39 -4.98
CA ILE A 71 -8.06 -1.93 -5.08
C ILE A 71 -9.48 -1.60 -5.56
N ILE A 72 -9.98 -2.33 -6.57
CA ILE A 72 -11.36 -2.17 -7.05
C ILE A 72 -12.36 -2.53 -5.93
N ALA A 73 -12.12 -3.63 -5.21
CA ALA A 73 -12.98 -4.02 -4.10
C ALA A 73 -13.01 -2.98 -2.97
N ALA A 74 -11.92 -2.25 -2.73
CA ALA A 74 -11.90 -1.16 -1.76
C ALA A 74 -12.79 0.04 -2.16
N ALA A 75 -13.07 0.22 -3.46
CA ALA A 75 -14.02 1.22 -3.93
C ALA A 75 -15.48 0.82 -3.62
N ASP A 76 -15.79 -0.48 -3.68
CA ASP A 76 -17.12 -1.00 -3.35
C ASP A 76 -17.33 -1.12 -1.83
N PHE A 77 -16.29 -1.54 -1.12
CA PHE A 77 -16.30 -1.77 0.32
C PHE A 77 -15.34 -0.81 0.99
N LYS A 78 -15.87 0.25 1.63
CA LYS A 78 -15.09 1.15 2.48
C LYS A 78 -14.68 0.46 3.79
N ILE A 79 -13.84 -0.55 3.69
CA ILE A 79 -13.30 -1.27 4.84
C ILE A 79 -12.24 -0.38 5.49
N ASN A 80 -12.54 0.08 6.70
CA ASN A 80 -11.58 0.77 7.55
C ASN A 80 -10.52 -0.23 8.05
N THR A 81 -9.23 0.08 7.88
CA THR A 81 -8.13 -0.74 8.40
C THR A 81 -7.93 -0.62 9.91
N SER A 82 -8.60 0.31 10.61
CA SER A 82 -8.44 0.58 12.04
C SER A 82 -8.70 -0.63 12.93
N VAL A 83 -9.75 -1.41 12.64
CA VAL A 83 -10.10 -2.61 13.40
C VAL A 83 -9.04 -3.68 13.18
N LEU A 84 -8.65 -3.91 11.93
CA LEU A 84 -7.59 -4.86 11.57
C LEU A 84 -6.25 -4.47 12.22
N GLU A 85 -5.93 -3.18 12.23
CA GLU A 85 -4.72 -2.65 12.87
C GLU A 85 -4.77 -2.83 14.39
N GLY A 86 -5.92 -2.56 15.02
CA GLY A 86 -6.14 -2.80 16.45
C GLY A 86 -5.93 -4.26 16.83
N VAL A 87 -6.50 -5.18 16.04
CA VAL A 87 -6.30 -6.63 16.19
C VAL A 87 -4.80 -6.98 16.05
N ASN A 88 -4.14 -6.51 14.99
CA ASN A 88 -2.72 -6.75 14.76
C ASN A 88 -1.84 -6.22 15.89
N ASN A 89 -2.14 -5.04 16.42
CA ASN A 89 -1.41 -4.44 17.53
C ASN A 89 -1.59 -5.23 18.82
N LYS A 90 -2.80 -5.74 19.09
CA LYS A 90 -3.06 -6.62 20.23
C LYS A 90 -2.29 -7.94 20.11
N ILE A 91 -2.27 -8.57 18.94
CA ILE A 91 -1.48 -9.77 18.66
C ILE A 91 0.02 -9.50 18.87
N LYS A 92 0.54 -8.39 18.34
CA LYS A 92 1.93 -7.96 18.57
C LYS A 92 2.23 -7.77 20.06
N GLN A 93 1.30 -7.20 20.84
CA GLN A 93 1.46 -7.04 22.28
C GLN A 93 1.52 -8.39 23.01
N ILE A 94 0.66 -9.35 22.64
CA ILE A 94 0.68 -10.72 23.18
C ILE A 94 2.04 -11.38 22.92
N LYS A 95 2.52 -11.29 21.67
CA LYS A 95 3.85 -11.79 21.29
C LYS A 95 4.99 -11.14 22.09
N ARG A 96 4.98 -9.82 22.23
CA ARG A 96 6.01 -9.07 22.98
C ARG A 96 6.04 -9.42 24.46
N ARG A 97 4.87 -9.55 25.11
CA ARG A 97 4.78 -9.87 26.54
C ARG A 97 5.28 -11.28 26.88
N ALA A 98 5.17 -12.21 25.94
CA ALA A 98 5.60 -13.58 26.14
C ALA A 98 7.12 -13.78 25.94
N TYR A 99 7.83 -12.81 25.34
CA TYR A 99 9.24 -12.96 24.92
C TYR A 99 9.51 -14.19 24.04
N GLY A 100 8.48 -14.69 23.35
CA GLY A 100 8.51 -15.90 22.55
C GLY A 100 7.50 -16.94 23.03
N PHE A 101 7.01 -17.75 22.11
CA PHE A 101 6.21 -18.93 22.43
C PHE A 101 6.98 -20.17 21.96
N ARG A 102 6.91 -21.25 22.74
CA ARG A 102 7.54 -22.54 22.37
C ARG A 102 6.81 -23.25 21.23
N ASP A 103 5.53 -22.95 21.05
CA ASP A 103 4.64 -23.61 20.09
C ASP A 103 3.63 -22.59 19.54
N ASP A 104 3.44 -22.64 18.22
CA ASP A 104 2.50 -21.79 17.51
C ASP A 104 1.04 -22.10 17.88
N LEU A 105 0.69 -23.36 18.16
CA LEU A 105 -0.67 -23.70 18.58
C LEU A 105 -1.02 -23.00 19.90
N TYR A 106 -0.07 -22.98 20.84
CA TYR A 106 -0.24 -22.25 22.09
C TYR A 106 -0.31 -20.73 21.88
N PHE A 107 0.46 -20.17 20.95
CA PHE A 107 0.31 -18.76 20.57
C PHE A 107 -1.08 -18.46 20.00
N PHE A 108 -1.58 -19.27 19.07
CA PHE A 108 -2.93 -19.12 18.52
C PHE A 108 -4.02 -19.27 19.57
N LEU A 109 -3.83 -20.17 20.55
CA LEU A 109 -4.74 -20.30 21.69
C LEU A 109 -4.80 -18.99 22.50
N LYS A 110 -3.65 -18.37 22.79
CA LYS A 110 -3.58 -17.07 23.48
C LYS A 110 -4.19 -15.94 22.66
N VAL A 111 -4.02 -15.95 21.34
CA VAL A 111 -4.67 -15.00 20.43
C VAL A 111 -6.18 -15.17 20.50
N LYS A 112 -6.72 -16.38 20.30
CA LYS A 112 -8.18 -16.65 20.37
C LYS A 112 -8.77 -16.25 21.73
N ALA A 113 -8.07 -16.59 22.82
CA ALA A 113 -8.47 -16.21 24.16
C ALA A 113 -8.47 -14.70 24.41
N ALA A 114 -7.75 -13.89 23.62
CA ALA A 114 -7.77 -12.43 23.75
C ALA A 114 -8.90 -11.75 22.97
N PHE A 115 -9.60 -12.48 22.08
CA PHE A 115 -10.64 -11.95 21.20
C PHE A 115 -12.02 -12.63 21.38
N HIS A 116 -12.19 -13.42 22.44
CA HIS A 116 -13.38 -14.16 22.86
C HIS A 116 -14.72 -13.37 23.03
N GLY A 117 -14.80 -12.10 22.61
CA GLY A 117 -15.99 -11.25 22.71
C GLY A 117 -16.36 -10.47 21.44
N LEU A 118 -15.74 -10.75 20.29
CA LEU A 118 -16.19 -10.17 19.02
C LEU A 118 -17.38 -10.99 18.49
N PRO A 119 -18.59 -10.41 18.33
CA PRO A 119 -19.69 -11.10 17.68
C PRO A 119 -19.27 -11.50 16.26
N ARG A 120 -19.69 -12.71 15.84
CA ARG A 120 -19.49 -13.21 14.47
C ARG A 120 -20.25 -12.38 13.46
#